data_AF-A0A525C0S7-F1
#
_entry.id   AF-A0A525C0S7-F1
#
_cell.length_a   1.000
_cell.length_b   1.000
_cell.length_c   1.000
_cell.angle_alpha   90.00
_cell.angle_beta   90.00
_cell.angle_gamma   90.00
#
_symmetry.space_group_name_H-M   'P 1'
#
loop_
_entity.id
_entity.type
_entity.pdbx_description
1 polymer ?
#
loop_
_entity_poly.entity_id
_entity_poly.type
_entity_poly.pdbx_seq_one_letter_code
_entity_poly.pdbx_strand_id
1 'polypeptide(L)'
;MKTFENKILLIFAHPALQNSRVNAQLIEYVKDLDGVTFLDLYEEYPDFNIDVKHEQNLLTEHDIVIFHHPLLWFSVPALIREWMDLVFQHMWAYGKTGNALQG
;
A
#
# COMPACT_ATOMS: atom_id res chain seq x y z
N MET A 1 -20.69 -6.83 14.07
CA MET A 1 -19.65 -6.49 13.10
C MET A 1 -18.48 -5.92 13.87
N LYS A 2 -17.24 -6.39 13.68
CA LYS A 2 -16.08 -5.78 14.35
C LYS A 2 -15.79 -4.46 13.63
N THR A 3 -16.17 -3.34 14.22
CA THR A 3 -15.73 -2.01 13.79
C THR A 3 -14.29 -1.82 14.26
N PHE A 4 -13.37 -1.64 13.33
CA PHE A 4 -12.01 -1.23 13.66
C PHE A 4 -12.04 0.26 14.02
N GLU A 5 -11.46 0.63 15.17
CA GLU A 5 -11.33 2.05 15.57
C GLU A 5 -10.33 2.79 14.68
N ASN A 6 -9.34 2.07 14.14
CA ASN A 6 -8.30 2.60 13.27
C ASN A 6 -8.61 2.34 11.79
N LYS A 7 -8.34 3.32 10.94
CA LYS A 7 -8.41 3.20 9.48
C LYS A 7 -7.14 2.53 8.95
N ILE A 8 -7.28 1.50 8.14
CA ILE A 8 -6.19 0.70 7.59
C ILE A 8 -6.08 0.97 6.09
N LEU A 9 -4.90 1.38 5.64
CA LEU A 9 -4.52 1.37 4.22
C LEU A 9 -3.80 0.06 3.92
N LEU A 10 -4.43 -0.80 3.13
CA LEU A 10 -3.86 -2.05 2.65
C LEU A 10 -3.32 -1.86 1.24
N ILE A 11 -2.01 -1.58 1.14
CA ILE A 11 -1.28 -1.46 -0.12
C ILE A 11 -0.89 -2.86 -0.57
N PHE A 12 -1.54 -3.32 -1.63
CA PHE A 12 -1.35 -4.63 -2.22
C PHE A 12 -0.58 -4.53 -3.53
N ALA A 13 0.34 -5.46 -3.75
CA ALA A 13 0.98 -5.60 -5.05
C ALA A 13 1.28 -7.06 -5.36
N HIS A 14 0.71 -7.56 -6.44
CA HIS A 14 1.01 -8.89 -6.95
C HIS A 14 1.01 -8.90 -8.50
N PRO A 15 2.18 -9.02 -9.16
CA PRO A 15 2.29 -8.83 -10.61
C PRO A 15 1.50 -9.84 -11.46
N ALA A 16 1.16 -10.99 -10.90
CA ALA A 16 0.32 -12.01 -11.55
C ALA A 16 -0.71 -12.58 -10.57
N LEU A 17 -1.58 -11.74 -10.00
CA LEU A 17 -2.57 -12.12 -8.99
C LEU A 17 -3.45 -13.30 -9.43
N GLN A 18 -3.82 -13.34 -10.72
CA GLN A 18 -4.62 -14.41 -11.33
C GLN A 18 -4.00 -15.81 -11.19
N ASN A 19 -2.68 -15.90 -10.99
CA ASN A 19 -1.95 -17.15 -10.78
C ASN A 19 -1.65 -17.42 -9.29
N SER A 20 -2.06 -16.52 -8.40
CA SER A 20 -1.81 -16.62 -6.96
C SER A 20 -2.89 -17.44 -6.26
N ARG A 21 -2.49 -18.43 -5.46
CA ARG A 21 -3.44 -19.18 -4.63
C ARG A 21 -3.64 -18.51 -3.27
N VAL A 22 -2.54 -18.21 -2.59
CA VAL A 22 -2.56 -17.70 -1.21
C VAL A 22 -3.03 -16.26 -1.15
N ASN A 23 -2.39 -15.35 -1.91
CA ASN A 23 -2.74 -13.93 -1.84
C ASN A 23 -4.15 -13.66 -2.36
N ALA A 24 -4.60 -14.38 -3.39
CA ALA A 24 -5.97 -14.26 -3.90
C ALA A 24 -7.01 -14.60 -2.82
N GLN A 25 -6.82 -15.70 -2.09
CA GLN A 25 -7.69 -16.06 -0.97
C GLN A 25 -7.63 -15.03 0.15
N LEU A 26 -6.43 -14.56 0.54
CA LEU A 26 -6.31 -13.58 1.61
C LEU A 26 -7.02 -12.26 1.27
N ILE A 27 -6.82 -11.74 0.05
CA ILE A 27 -7.44 -10.49 -0.41
C ILE A 27 -8.97 -10.59 -0.46
N GLU A 28 -9.51 -11.72 -0.88
CA GLU A 28 -10.97 -11.97 -0.88
C GLU A 28 -11.62 -11.72 0.49
N TYR A 29 -10.93 -12.03 1.58
CA TYR A 29 -11.46 -11.86 2.94
C TYR A 29 -11.20 -10.49 3.58
N VAL A 30 -10.24 -9.71 3.08
CA VAL A 30 -9.79 -8.48 3.76
C VAL A 30 -10.15 -7.19 3.02
N LYS A 31 -10.32 -7.23 1.70
CA LYS A 31 -10.49 -6.01 0.89
C LYS A 31 -11.80 -5.26 1.17
N ASP A 32 -12.84 -5.99 1.56
CA ASP A 32 -14.19 -5.45 1.78
C ASP A 32 -14.51 -5.28 3.29
N LEU A 33 -13.49 -5.35 4.15
CA LEU A 33 -13.68 -5.14 5.59
C LEU A 33 -13.88 -3.66 5.90
N ASP A 34 -14.86 -3.36 6.75
CA ASP A 34 -15.07 -2.02 7.28
C ASP A 34 -13.78 -1.43 7.87
N GLY A 35 -13.44 -0.21 7.46
CA GLY A 35 -12.23 0.48 7.91
C GLY A 35 -10.96 0.09 7.15
N VAL A 36 -11.03 -0.81 6.17
CA VAL A 36 -9.93 -1.12 5.25
C VAL A 36 -10.14 -0.39 3.93
N THR A 37 -9.16 0.43 3.55
CA THR A 37 -9.02 0.93 2.19
C THR A 37 -8.04 0.03 1.46
N PHE A 38 -8.51 -0.67 0.45
CA PHE A 38 -7.71 -1.58 -0.36
C PHE A 38 -7.19 -0.88 -1.62
N LEU A 39 -5.88 -0.90 -1.83
CA LEU A 39 -5.21 -0.34 -3.00
C LEU A 39 -4.38 -1.43 -3.68
N ASP A 40 -4.79 -1.90 -4.86
CA ASP A 40 -3.96 -2.78 -5.71
C ASP A 40 -3.10 -1.94 -6.65
N LEU A 41 -1.80 -1.86 -6.36
CA LEU A 41 -0.87 -1.03 -7.12
C LEU A 41 -0.76 -1.45 -8.59
N TYR A 42 -0.87 -2.75 -8.92
CA TYR A 42 -0.76 -3.18 -10.32
C TYR A 42 -2.05 -2.93 -11.11
N GLU A 43 -3.19 -2.78 -10.44
CA GLU A 43 -4.44 -2.37 -11.06
C GLU A 43 -4.47 -0.84 -11.27
N GLU A 44 -4.04 -0.08 -10.27
CA GLU A 44 -4.04 1.39 -10.31
C GLU A 44 -2.93 1.96 -11.20
N TYR A 45 -1.72 1.37 -11.14
CA TYR A 45 -0.52 1.85 -11.84
C TYR A 45 0.09 0.76 -12.74
N PRO A 46 -0.64 0.26 -13.76
CA PRO A 46 -0.15 -0.81 -14.64
C PRO A 46 1.07 -0.41 -15.48
N ASP A 47 1.26 0.90 -15.67
CA ASP A 47 2.37 1.51 -16.42
C ASP A 47 3.41 2.19 -15.51
N PHE A 48 3.31 1.99 -14.19
CA PHE A 48 4.23 2.49 -13.16
C PHE A 48 4.22 4.03 -13.03
N ASN A 49 3.20 4.72 -13.57
CA ASN A 49 3.08 6.17 -13.42
C ASN A 49 2.35 6.55 -12.11
N ILE A 50 3.10 6.55 -11.01
CA ILE A 50 2.55 6.73 -9.65
C ILE A 50 2.17 8.19 -9.38
N ASP A 51 0.92 8.42 -8.95
CA ASP A 51 0.48 9.73 -8.44
C ASP A 51 0.93 9.91 -7.00
N VAL A 52 2.12 10.48 -6.84
CA VAL A 52 2.73 10.71 -5.52
C VAL A 52 1.80 11.47 -4.57
N LYS A 53 1.06 12.48 -5.04
CA LYS A 53 0.25 13.31 -4.16
C LYS A 53 -0.98 12.56 -3.68
N HIS A 54 -1.60 11.77 -4.56
CA HIS A 54 -2.70 10.88 -4.19
C HIS A 54 -2.27 9.90 -3.08
N GLU A 55 -1.14 9.23 -3.29
CA GLU A 55 -0.61 8.23 -2.35
C GLU A 55 -0.23 8.84 -1.00
N GLN A 56 0.37 10.04 -0.99
CA GLN A 56 0.66 10.78 0.24
C GLN A 56 -0.61 11.17 1.02
N ASN A 57 -1.70 11.52 0.31
CA ASN A 57 -2.97 11.81 0.96
C ASN A 57 -3.56 10.54 1.58
N LEU A 58 -3.56 9.42 0.85
CA LEU A 58 -3.98 8.14 1.40
C LEU A 58 -3.20 7.80 2.67
N LEU A 59 -1.88 7.94 2.66
CA LEU A 59 -1.07 7.68 3.86
C LEU A 59 -1.44 8.58 5.05
N THR A 60 -1.87 9.82 4.80
CA THR A 60 -2.25 10.77 5.85
C THR A 60 -3.65 10.51 6.41
N GLU A 61 -4.53 9.87 5.62
CA GLU A 61 -5.92 9.59 6.01
C GLU A 61 -6.09 8.30 6.83
N HIS A 62 -5.02 7.51 6.97
CA HIS A 62 -5.04 6.20 7.61
C HIS A 62 -4.06 6.11 8.77
N ASP A 63 -4.45 5.35 9.80
CA ASP A 63 -3.66 5.17 11.03
C ASP A 63 -2.66 4.02 10.91
N ILE A 64 -2.98 3.03 10.06
CA ILE A 64 -2.19 1.82 9.87
C ILE A 64 -1.96 1.61 8.37
N VAL A 65 -0.71 1.39 7.99
CA VAL A 65 -0.33 1.04 6.61
C VAL A 65 0.20 -0.38 6.58
N ILE A 66 -0.38 -1.21 5.71
CA ILE A 66 0.02 -2.60 5.51
C ILE A 66 0.49 -2.77 4.07
N PHE A 67 1.71 -3.26 3.89
CA PHE A 67 2.18 -3.77 2.60
C PHE A 67 1.90 -5.26 2.51
N HIS A 68 1.06 -5.66 1.56
CA HIS A 68 0.71 -7.06 1.31
C HIS A 68 1.19 -7.46 -0.09
N HIS A 69 2.15 -8.38 -0.14
CA HIS A 69 2.71 -8.87 -1.39
C HIS A 69 3.33 -10.27 -1.20
N PRO A 70 3.54 -11.04 -2.28
CA PRO A 70 4.37 -12.24 -2.21
C PRO A 70 5.83 -11.86 -1.95
N LEU A 71 6.56 -12.68 -1.20
CA LEU A 71 8.01 -12.52 -1.03
C LEU A 71 8.71 -12.90 -2.35
N LEU A 72 9.37 -11.94 -3.00
CA LEU A 72 10.10 -12.14 -4.26
C LEU A 72 11.57 -11.82 -4.02
N TRP A 73 12.46 -12.80 -4.21
CA TRP A 73 13.91 -12.62 -4.03
C TRP A 73 14.30 -11.95 -2.70
N PHE A 74 13.73 -12.42 -1.60
CA PHE A 74 13.94 -11.84 -0.25
C PHE A 74 13.53 -10.36 -0.15
N SER A 75 12.63 -9.90 -1.03
CA SER A 75 12.21 -8.51 -1.15
C SER A 75 10.75 -8.38 -1.60
N VAL A 76 10.40 -7.17 -2.04
CA VAL A 76 9.08 -6.74 -2.50
C VAL A 76 9.00 -6.76 -4.04
N PRO A 77 7.81 -6.81 -4.65
CA PRO A 77 7.63 -6.56 -6.08
C PRO A 77 8.18 -5.20 -6.50
N ALA A 78 8.64 -5.08 -7.76
CA ALA A 78 9.27 -3.87 -8.29
C ALA A 78 8.42 -2.60 -8.07
N LEU A 79 7.11 -2.70 -8.30
CA LEU A 79 6.21 -1.57 -8.15
C LEU A 79 6.11 -1.04 -6.69
N ILE A 80 6.20 -1.91 -5.67
CA ILE A 80 6.27 -1.44 -4.27
C ILE A 80 7.58 -0.67 -4.03
N ARG A 81 8.70 -1.15 -4.60
CA ARG A 81 9.98 -0.45 -4.45
C ARG A 81 9.92 0.94 -5.09
N GLU A 82 9.44 1.03 -6.33
CA GLU A 82 9.29 2.32 -7.02
C GLU A 82 8.32 3.26 -6.31
N TRP A 83 7.19 2.72 -5.84
CA TRP A 83 6.25 3.45 -5.01
C TRP A 83 6.93 4.04 -3.77
N MET A 84 7.72 3.25 -3.03
CA MET A 84 8.43 3.75 -1.85
C MET A 84 9.45 4.85 -2.23
N ASP A 85 10.19 4.65 -3.32
CA ASP A 85 11.23 5.58 -3.78
C ASP A 85 10.62 6.93 -4.21
N LEU A 86 9.41 6.94 -4.78
CA LEU A 86 8.73 8.15 -5.24
C LEU A 86 7.86 8.82 -4.17
N VAL A 87 7.16 8.03 -3.33
CA VAL A 87 6.17 8.53 -2.37
C VAL A 87 6.83 9.00 -1.07
N PHE A 88 7.86 8.30 -0.59
CA PHE A 88 8.57 8.69 0.63
C PHE A 88 9.59 9.79 0.35
N GLN A 89 9.09 11.00 0.09
CA GLN A 89 9.92 12.14 -0.28
C GLN A 89 10.58 12.82 0.92
N HIS A 90 11.79 13.33 0.69
CA HIS A 90 12.46 14.24 1.62
C HIS A 90 11.59 15.50 1.86
N MET A 91 11.63 16.04 3.07
CA MET A 91 10.77 17.12 3.58
C MET A 91 9.29 16.76 3.79
N TRP A 92 8.87 15.55 3.42
CA TRP A 92 7.51 15.05 3.65
C TRP A 92 7.51 13.81 4.57
N ALA A 93 8.08 12.69 4.11
CA ALA A 93 8.18 11.46 4.91
C ALA A 93 9.33 11.50 5.91
N TYR A 94 10.47 12.09 5.52
CA TYR A 94 11.68 12.19 6.33
C TYR A 94 12.45 13.49 6.08
N GLY A 95 13.48 13.75 6.88
CA GLY A 95 14.31 14.95 6.75
C GLY A 95 13.87 16.07 7.70
N LYS A 96 14.38 17.29 7.48
CA LYS A 96 14.29 18.39 8.47
C LYS A 96 12.84 18.73 8.87
N THR A 97 11.90 18.67 7.94
CA THR A 97 10.47 18.92 8.17
C THR A 97 9.59 17.72 7.83
N GLY A 98 10.19 16.59 7.42
CA GLY A 98 9.43 15.43 6.99
C GLY A 98 9.00 14.59 8.18
N ASN A 99 7.77 14.81 8.64
CA ASN A 99 7.16 14.13 9.78
C ASN A 99 5.78 13.52 9.44
N ALA A 100 5.40 13.46 8.15
CA ALA A 100 4.09 12.98 7.73
C ALA A 100 3.85 11.50 8.09
N LEU A 101 4.92 10.70 8.20
CA LEU A 101 4.87 9.29 8.57
C LEU A 101 5.35 9.02 10.00
N GLN A 102 5.35 10.06 10.84
CA GLN A 102 5.72 9.92 12.25
C GLN A 102 4.56 9.29 13.03
N GLY A 103 4.80 8.13 13.64
CA GLY A 103 3.89 7.40 14.51
C GLY A 103 4.63 6.63 15.60
#